data_AF-A0A958Z6V9-F1
#
_entry.id   AF-A0A958Z6V9-F1
#
_cell.length_a   1.000
_cell.length_b   1.000
_cell.length_c   1.000
_cell.angle_alpha   90.00
_cell.angle_beta   90.00
_cell.angle_gamma   90.00
#
_symmetry.space_group_name_H-M   'P 1'
#
loop_
_entity.id
_entity.type
_entity.pdbx_description
1 polymer ?
#
loop_
_entity_poly.entity_id
_entity_poly.type
_entity_poly.pdbx_seq_one_letter_code
_entity_poly.pdbx_strand_id
1 'polypeptide(L)'
;TGKSHQSVGVIPDIELPSLYDNFDTRERYEDFALQNDSIQTKYKFTPLKPLPIEKLDAESKNRIGANGIFDEIKSINEQLVENYIKKNISYPLTLDAIHQDISSYIELWERYYSIIAEQKASYSVKNTTSTEDVLQYNSDETKSNEEIMEAISKDIYINEAYSILSNYINQN
;
A
#
# COMPACT_ATOMS: atom_id res chain seq x y z
N THR A 1 -25.90 2.95 3.56
CA THR A 1 -25.89 4.12 4.47
C THR A 1 -26.24 5.42 3.77
N GLY A 2 -26.13 5.54 2.44
CA GLY A 2 -26.50 6.75 1.70
C GLY A 2 -25.43 7.85 1.67
N LYS A 3 -24.28 7.60 2.29
CA LYS A 3 -23.11 8.48 2.27
C LYS A 3 -22.33 8.27 0.98
N SER A 4 -21.91 9.36 0.33
CA SER A 4 -21.04 9.31 -0.84
C SER A 4 -19.58 9.05 -0.45
N HIS A 5 -18.80 8.46 -1.37
CA HIS A 5 -17.34 8.35 -1.25
C HIS A 5 -16.59 9.54 -1.88
N GLN A 6 -17.31 10.45 -2.54
CA GLN A 6 -16.73 11.63 -3.20
C GLN A 6 -15.80 12.41 -2.25
N SER A 7 -14.57 12.71 -2.65
CA SER A 7 -13.58 13.46 -1.85
C SER A 7 -13.19 12.84 -0.49
N VAL A 8 -13.64 11.62 -0.18
CA VAL A 8 -13.34 10.92 1.09
C VAL A 8 -12.72 9.54 0.84
N GLY A 9 -13.22 8.83 -0.17
CA GLY A 9 -12.86 7.44 -0.45
C GLY A 9 -13.46 6.45 0.55
N VAL A 10 -12.88 5.26 0.58
CA VAL A 10 -13.14 4.24 1.60
C VAL A 10 -11.99 4.27 2.59
N ILE A 11 -12.29 4.48 3.87
CA ILE A 11 -11.31 4.44 4.96
C ILE A 11 -11.20 2.99 5.42
N PRO A 12 -10.01 2.36 5.37
CA PRO A 12 -9.81 1.01 5.87
C PRO A 12 -10.08 0.91 7.37
N ASP A 13 -10.61 -0.22 7.83
CA ASP A 13 -10.78 -0.49 9.26
C ASP A 13 -9.44 -0.69 10.00
N ILE A 14 -8.42 -1.17 9.27
CA ILE A 14 -7.04 -1.36 9.75
C ILE A 14 -6.12 -0.63 8.77
N GLU A 15 -5.46 0.43 9.23
CA GLU A 15 -4.57 1.25 8.42
C GLU A 15 -3.12 0.75 8.54
N LEU A 16 -2.46 0.59 7.40
CA LEU A 16 -1.05 0.18 7.31
C LEU A 16 -0.19 1.40 6.93
N PRO A 17 1.02 1.56 7.48
CA PRO A 17 1.94 2.62 7.06
C PRO A 17 2.25 2.53 5.58
N SER A 18 2.16 3.64 4.86
CA SER A 18 2.28 3.65 3.40
C SER A 18 3.33 4.64 2.91
N LEU A 19 3.95 4.31 1.78
CA LEU A 19 4.84 5.23 1.06
C LEU A 19 4.12 6.51 0.61
N TYR A 20 2.79 6.47 0.50
CA TYR A 20 1.95 7.58 0.04
C TYR A 20 1.33 8.38 1.20
N ASP A 21 1.69 8.10 2.45
CA ASP A 21 1.18 8.86 3.58
C ASP A 21 1.55 10.34 3.45
N ASN A 22 0.61 11.24 3.79
CA ASN A 22 0.74 12.70 3.65
C ASN A 22 0.90 13.23 2.21
N PHE A 23 0.68 12.40 1.20
CA PHE A 23 0.63 12.86 -0.19
C PHE A 23 -0.72 13.53 -0.46
N ASP A 24 -0.68 14.66 -1.17
CA ASP A 24 -1.87 15.41 -1.57
C ASP A 24 -2.40 14.92 -2.94
N THR A 25 -2.44 13.59 -3.13
CA THR A 25 -2.85 12.91 -4.39
C THR A 25 -4.30 12.46 -4.42
N ARG A 26 -5.04 12.67 -3.31
CA ARG A 26 -6.46 12.29 -3.20
C ARG A 26 -7.34 13.28 -3.96
N GLU A 27 -8.47 12.81 -4.46
CA GLU A 27 -9.45 13.62 -5.21
C GLU A 27 -9.78 14.96 -4.53
N ARG A 28 -9.88 14.99 -3.19
CA ARG A 28 -10.17 16.20 -2.42
C ARG A 28 -9.20 17.37 -2.61
N TYR A 29 -8.01 17.12 -3.16
CA TYR A 29 -6.97 18.12 -3.40
C TYR A 29 -6.97 18.65 -4.84
N GLU A 30 -7.83 18.12 -5.71
CA GLU A 30 -8.02 18.63 -7.07
C GLU A 30 -8.79 19.96 -7.05
N ASP A 31 -8.39 20.92 -7.90
CA ASP A 31 -8.90 22.31 -7.93
C ASP A 31 -10.45 22.40 -8.04
N PHE A 32 -11.08 21.41 -8.65
CA PHE A 32 -12.52 21.37 -8.91
C PHE A 32 -13.20 20.10 -8.37
N ALA A 33 -12.65 19.51 -7.32
CA ALA A 33 -13.23 18.35 -6.66
C ALA A 33 -14.67 18.64 -6.17
N LEU A 34 -15.62 17.79 -6.53
CA LEU A 34 -16.99 17.93 -6.03
C LEU A 34 -17.02 17.70 -4.52
N GLN A 35 -17.84 18.48 -3.82
CA GLN A 35 -18.02 18.29 -2.38
C GLN A 35 -18.81 17.01 -2.08
N ASN A 36 -18.45 16.36 -0.98
CA ASN A 36 -19.15 15.17 -0.52
C ASN A 36 -20.59 15.51 -0.12
N ASP A 37 -21.52 14.65 -0.52
CA ASP A 37 -22.93 14.74 -0.15
C ASP A 37 -23.47 13.39 0.36
N SER A 38 -24.72 13.40 0.79
CA SER A 38 -25.42 12.19 1.19
C SER A 38 -26.89 12.25 0.84
N ILE A 39 -27.45 11.10 0.51
CA ILE A 39 -28.88 10.94 0.22
C ILE A 39 -29.57 10.18 1.34
N GLN A 40 -30.84 10.51 1.59
CA GLN A 40 -31.67 9.71 2.47
C GLN A 40 -32.08 8.42 1.77
N THR A 41 -31.67 7.27 2.33
CA THR A 41 -31.99 5.97 1.73
C THR A 41 -33.26 5.37 2.35
N LYS A 42 -34.20 4.95 1.50
CA LYS A 42 -35.34 4.12 1.95
C LYS A 42 -35.01 2.62 1.95
N TYR A 43 -33.88 2.24 1.37
CA TYR A 43 -33.40 0.86 1.32
C TYR A 43 -32.91 0.42 2.69
N LYS A 44 -33.51 -0.66 3.20
CA LYS A 44 -33.07 -1.34 4.41
C LYS A 44 -32.18 -2.51 4.01
N PHE A 45 -31.02 -2.62 4.63
CA PHE A 45 -30.15 -3.79 4.53
C PHE A 45 -29.98 -4.39 5.92
N THR A 46 -29.85 -5.71 5.99
CA THR A 46 -29.56 -6.41 7.23
C THR A 46 -28.04 -6.57 7.33
N PRO A 47 -27.35 -5.89 8.26
CA PRO A 47 -25.92 -6.07 8.42
C PRO A 47 -25.59 -7.49 8.88
N LEU A 48 -24.46 -8.00 8.43
CA LEU A 48 -23.88 -9.22 9.00
C LEU A 48 -23.39 -8.94 10.42
N LYS A 49 -22.98 -10.02 11.13
CA LYS A 49 -22.34 -9.88 12.43
C LYS A 49 -21.10 -8.99 12.30
N PRO A 50 -20.88 -8.06 13.25
CA PRO A 50 -19.69 -7.22 13.22
C PRO A 50 -18.44 -8.09 13.35
N LEU A 51 -17.38 -7.68 12.66
CA LEU A 51 -16.06 -8.30 12.76
C LEU A 51 -15.35 -7.83 14.05
N PRO A 52 -14.45 -8.63 14.64
CA PRO A 52 -13.70 -8.27 15.84
C PRO A 52 -12.54 -7.30 15.52
N ILE A 53 -12.85 -6.15 14.91
CA ILE A 53 -11.87 -5.21 14.35
C ILE A 53 -10.86 -4.71 15.41
N GLU A 54 -11.31 -4.32 16.60
CA GLU A 54 -10.42 -3.79 17.65
C GLU A 54 -9.28 -4.76 18.00
N LYS A 55 -9.59 -6.05 18.07
CA LYS A 55 -8.60 -7.09 18.37
C LYS A 55 -7.66 -7.31 17.19
N LEU A 56 -8.20 -7.39 15.97
CA LEU A 56 -7.41 -7.59 14.75
C LEU A 56 -6.46 -6.41 14.50
N ASP A 57 -6.91 -5.18 14.74
CA ASP A 57 -6.11 -3.97 14.65
C ASP A 57 -4.98 -3.97 15.69
N ALA A 58 -5.26 -4.32 16.95
CA ALA A 58 -4.22 -4.42 17.98
C ALA A 58 -3.16 -5.48 17.65
N GLU A 59 -3.56 -6.65 17.15
CA GLU A 59 -2.64 -7.70 16.71
C GLU A 59 -1.81 -7.26 15.49
N SER A 60 -2.42 -6.55 14.53
CA SER A 60 -1.73 -5.98 13.38
C SER A 60 -0.71 -4.93 13.77
N LYS A 61 -1.08 -3.97 14.62
CA LYS A 61 -0.15 -2.95 15.15
C LYS A 61 1.05 -3.54 15.86
N ASN A 62 0.86 -4.63 16.61
CA ASN A 62 1.96 -5.34 17.24
C ASN A 62 2.92 -5.97 16.22
N ARG A 63 2.40 -6.58 15.14
CA ARG A 63 3.24 -7.14 14.06
C ARG A 63 3.98 -6.05 13.29
N ILE A 64 3.28 -4.96 12.96
CA ILE A 64 3.86 -3.81 12.26
C ILE A 64 4.98 -3.21 13.12
N GLY A 65 4.75 -2.98 14.41
CA GLY A 65 5.76 -2.43 15.31
C GLY A 65 6.93 -3.38 15.61
N ALA A 66 6.80 -4.67 15.32
CA ALA A 66 7.89 -5.64 15.40
C ALA A 66 8.62 -5.85 14.07
N ASN A 67 8.11 -5.30 12.96
CA ASN A 67 8.67 -5.46 11.63
C ASN A 67 9.37 -4.17 11.18
N GLY A 68 10.71 -4.21 11.21
CA GLY A 68 11.54 -3.06 10.84
C GLY A 68 11.33 -2.54 9.42
N ILE A 69 10.81 -3.34 8.49
CA ILE A 69 10.54 -2.87 7.12
C ILE A 69 9.44 -1.79 7.12
N PHE A 70 8.43 -1.88 7.99
CA PHE A 70 7.41 -0.83 8.09
C PHE A 70 7.95 0.47 8.67
N ASP A 71 8.92 0.40 9.58
CA ASP A 71 9.58 1.59 10.11
C ASP A 71 10.47 2.26 9.03
N GLU A 72 11.15 1.45 8.23
CA GLU A 72 11.89 1.94 7.06
C GLU A 72 10.97 2.59 6.02
N ILE A 73 9.79 2.02 5.73
CA ILE A 73 8.79 2.62 4.84
C ILE A 73 8.35 3.99 5.35
N LYS A 74 8.08 4.14 6.65
CA LYS A 74 7.73 5.45 7.24
C LYS A 74 8.88 6.44 7.09
N SER A 75 10.11 6.03 7.40
CA SER A 75 11.29 6.88 7.27
C SER A 75 11.52 7.36 5.83
N ILE A 76 11.29 6.49 4.85
CA ILE A 76 11.41 6.83 3.43
C ILE A 76 10.25 7.76 3.02
N ASN A 77 9.02 7.50 3.46
CA ASN A 77 7.89 8.39 3.23
C ASN A 77 8.16 9.81 3.73
N GLU A 78 8.63 9.96 4.97
CA GLU A 78 8.96 11.26 5.57
C GLU A 78 10.00 12.00 4.70
N GLN A 79 11.08 11.32 4.30
CA GLN A 79 12.10 11.89 3.41
C GLN A 79 11.56 12.26 2.03
N LEU A 80 10.66 11.45 1.45
CA LEU A 80 10.01 11.75 0.18
C LEU A 80 9.16 13.01 0.28
N VAL A 81 8.32 13.10 1.31
CA VAL A 81 7.41 14.22 1.53
C VAL A 81 8.20 15.51 1.72
N GLU A 82 9.20 15.51 2.58
CA GLU A 82 9.97 16.70 2.93
C GLU A 82 10.87 17.17 1.77
N ASN A 83 11.58 16.24 1.12
CA ASN A 83 12.66 16.60 0.20
C ASN A 83 12.26 16.62 -1.27
N TYR A 84 11.10 16.03 -1.64
CA TYR A 84 10.71 15.89 -3.04
C TYR A 84 9.26 16.31 -3.34
N ILE A 85 8.29 15.95 -2.49
CA ILE A 85 6.87 16.26 -2.76
C ILE A 85 6.51 17.68 -2.33
N LYS A 86 6.82 18.05 -1.09
CA LYS A 86 6.54 19.38 -0.53
C LYS A 86 7.77 20.28 -0.53
N LYS A 87 8.76 19.94 -1.35
CA LYS A 87 10.02 20.68 -1.50
C LYS A 87 9.74 22.11 -1.97
N ASN A 88 9.82 23.06 -1.05
CA ASN A 88 9.61 24.48 -1.34
C ASN A 88 10.89 25.27 -1.06
N ILE A 89 11.91 25.06 -1.89
CA ILE A 89 13.22 25.71 -1.77
C ILE A 89 13.68 26.28 -3.12
N SER A 90 14.55 27.29 -3.07
CA SER A 90 15.26 27.76 -4.24
C SER A 90 16.26 26.69 -4.69
N TYR A 91 16.17 26.29 -5.95
CA TYR A 91 17.00 25.21 -6.50
C TYR A 91 18.29 25.77 -7.10
N PRO A 92 19.47 25.52 -6.50
CA PRO A 92 20.73 25.95 -7.08
C PRO A 92 21.00 25.19 -8.39
N LEU A 93 21.17 25.92 -9.49
CA LEU A 93 21.44 25.35 -10.82
C LEU A 93 22.94 25.06 -11.05
N THR A 94 23.68 24.75 -9.99
CA THR A 94 25.07 24.30 -10.10
C THR A 94 25.09 22.80 -10.39
N LEU A 95 26.09 22.35 -11.15
CA LEU A 95 26.22 20.93 -11.52
C LEU A 95 26.33 20.05 -10.27
N ASP A 96 27.11 20.47 -9.28
CA ASP A 96 27.32 19.71 -8.04
C ASP A 96 26.01 19.54 -7.26
N ALA A 97 25.18 20.59 -7.17
CA ALA A 97 23.93 20.51 -6.44
C ALA A 97 22.89 19.64 -7.16
N ILE A 98 22.81 19.73 -8.49
CA ILE A 98 21.97 18.85 -9.31
C ILE A 98 22.41 17.39 -9.16
N HIS A 99 23.73 17.14 -9.24
CA HIS A 99 24.27 15.80 -9.09
C HIS A 99 23.95 15.21 -7.72
N GLN A 100 24.13 15.98 -6.64
CA GLN A 100 23.83 15.54 -5.30
C GLN A 100 22.35 15.22 -5.11
N ASP A 101 21.45 16.07 -5.63
CA ASP A 101 20.00 15.85 -5.52
C ASP A 101 19.55 14.57 -6.26
N ILE A 102 20.08 14.33 -7.46
CA ILE A 102 19.81 13.10 -8.22
C ILE A 102 20.35 11.88 -7.49
N SER A 103 21.60 11.95 -6.99
CA SER A 103 22.20 10.82 -6.27
C SER A 103 21.42 10.49 -4.99
N SER A 104 21.04 11.49 -4.19
CA SER A 104 20.22 11.27 -3.00
C SER A 104 18.84 10.68 -3.32
N TYR A 105 18.25 11.06 -4.45
CA TYR A 105 16.99 10.46 -4.90
C TYR A 105 17.16 8.99 -5.29
N ILE A 106 18.23 8.66 -6.03
CA ILE A 106 18.55 7.27 -6.41
C ILE A 106 18.82 6.43 -5.17
N GLU A 107 19.65 6.90 -4.25
CA GLU A 107 19.98 6.21 -2.99
C GLU A 107 18.73 5.90 -2.15
N LEU A 108 17.78 6.85 -2.10
CA LEU A 108 16.51 6.65 -1.39
C LEU A 108 15.69 5.51 -1.99
N TRP A 109 15.60 5.42 -3.33
CA TRP A 109 14.90 4.33 -4.00
C TRP A 109 15.66 3.00 -3.93
N GLU A 110 16.99 3.01 -4.03
CA GLU A 110 17.80 1.81 -3.83
C GLU A 110 17.61 1.24 -2.42
N ARG A 111 17.59 2.11 -1.40
CA ARG A 111 17.23 1.72 -0.03
C ARG A 111 15.84 1.09 0.01
N TYR A 112 14.83 1.73 -0.58
CA TYR A 112 13.47 1.18 -0.65
C TYR A 112 13.42 -0.20 -1.31
N TYR A 113 14.06 -0.38 -2.47
CA TYR A 113 14.07 -1.67 -3.16
C TYR A 113 14.83 -2.75 -2.37
N SER A 114 15.90 -2.37 -1.67
CA SER A 114 16.66 -3.31 -0.84
C SER A 114 15.84 -3.85 0.34
N ILE A 115 15.13 -2.98 1.08
CA ILE A 115 14.34 -3.40 2.25
C ILE A 115 13.16 -4.30 1.86
N ILE A 116 12.48 -4.02 0.74
CA ILE A 116 11.35 -4.85 0.31
C ILE A 116 11.82 -6.19 -0.26
N ALA A 117 13.04 -6.26 -0.80
CA ALA A 117 13.61 -7.51 -1.28
C ALA A 117 13.95 -8.50 -0.15
N GLU A 118 14.13 -8.00 1.08
CA GLU A 118 14.34 -8.83 2.27
C GLU A 118 13.04 -9.46 2.81
N GLN A 119 11.89 -8.95 2.40
CA GLN A 119 10.58 -9.46 2.83
C GLN A 119 10.39 -10.91 2.38
N LYS A 120 9.97 -11.75 3.31
CA LYS A 120 9.57 -13.14 3.04
C LYS A 120 8.08 -13.31 3.34
N ALA A 121 7.32 -13.80 2.37
CA ALA A 121 5.93 -14.13 2.59
C ALA A 121 5.76 -15.30 3.58
N SER A 122 4.69 -15.22 4.37
CA SER A 122 4.23 -16.32 5.24
C SER A 122 3.37 -17.35 4.50
N TYR A 123 3.16 -17.15 3.19
CA TYR A 123 2.26 -17.91 2.33
C TYR A 123 2.97 -18.34 1.03
N SER A 124 2.38 -19.31 0.34
CA SER A 124 2.81 -19.70 -1.01
C SER A 124 1.94 -19.04 -2.07
N VAL A 125 2.56 -18.43 -3.07
CA VAL A 125 1.86 -17.93 -4.26
C VAL A 125 1.68 -19.06 -5.26
N LYS A 126 0.47 -19.21 -5.80
CA LYS A 126 0.15 -20.18 -6.84
C LYS A 126 -0.78 -19.56 -7.87
N ASN A 127 -0.64 -19.99 -9.11
CA ASN A 127 -1.54 -19.59 -10.17
C ASN A 127 -2.91 -20.25 -10.02
N THR A 128 -3.90 -19.59 -10.61
CA THR A 128 -5.20 -20.22 -10.81
C THR A 128 -5.14 -21.20 -11.98
N THR A 129 -6.04 -22.18 -12.01
CA THR A 129 -6.13 -23.13 -13.13
C THR A 129 -6.26 -22.43 -14.48
N SER A 130 -7.07 -21.36 -14.55
CA SER A 130 -7.25 -20.59 -15.79
C SER A 130 -5.95 -19.92 -16.24
N THR A 131 -5.10 -19.47 -15.31
CA THR A 131 -3.81 -18.85 -15.63
C THR A 131 -2.82 -19.92 -16.12
N GLU A 132 -2.78 -21.07 -15.45
CA GLU A 132 -1.93 -22.20 -15.85
C GLU A 132 -2.25 -22.68 -17.27
N ASP A 133 -3.54 -22.77 -17.63
CA ASP A 133 -3.96 -23.15 -18.98
C ASP A 133 -3.47 -22.16 -20.05
N VAL A 134 -3.52 -20.85 -19.79
CA VAL A 134 -3.04 -19.82 -20.74
C VAL A 134 -1.53 -19.91 -20.93
N LEU A 135 -0.77 -20.13 -19.86
CA LEU A 135 0.70 -20.21 -19.89
C LEU A 135 1.20 -21.43 -20.68
N GLN A 136 0.41 -22.50 -20.78
CA GLN A 136 0.76 -23.66 -21.62
C GLN A 136 0.84 -23.31 -23.11
N TYR A 137 0.07 -22.33 -23.56
CA TYR A 137 -0.02 -21.96 -24.98
C TYR A 137 0.70 -20.65 -25.32
N ASN A 138 1.04 -19.83 -24.32
CA ASN A 138 1.71 -18.54 -24.51
C ASN A 138 2.99 -18.46 -23.66
N SER A 139 4.09 -18.96 -24.22
CA SER A 139 5.40 -18.99 -23.55
C SER A 139 5.97 -17.61 -23.25
N ASP A 140 5.54 -16.58 -23.98
CA ASP A 140 6.04 -15.22 -23.81
C ASP A 140 5.55 -14.60 -22.49
N GLU A 141 4.42 -15.07 -21.97
CA GLU A 141 3.83 -14.61 -20.70
C GLU A 141 4.44 -15.31 -19.46
N THR A 142 5.18 -16.40 -19.65
CA THR A 142 5.75 -17.17 -18.52
C THR A 142 6.66 -16.31 -17.67
N LYS A 143 7.53 -15.51 -18.31
CA LYS A 143 8.46 -14.64 -17.58
C LYS A 143 7.73 -13.55 -16.80
N SER A 144 6.75 -12.88 -17.42
CA SER A 144 5.91 -11.87 -16.77
C SER A 144 5.17 -12.48 -15.57
N ASN A 145 4.65 -13.70 -15.72
CA ASN A 145 3.98 -14.41 -14.64
C ASN A 145 4.94 -14.72 -13.48
N GLU A 146 6.16 -15.20 -13.77
CA GLU A 146 7.18 -15.44 -12.75
C GLU A 146 7.51 -14.17 -11.97
N GLU A 147 7.69 -13.04 -12.66
CA GLU A 147 7.91 -11.72 -12.05
C GLU A 147 6.74 -11.29 -11.15
N ILE A 148 5.49 -11.51 -11.59
CA ILE A 148 4.29 -11.23 -10.80
C ILE A 148 4.23 -12.11 -9.55
N MET A 149 4.47 -13.42 -9.69
CA MET A 149 4.45 -14.33 -8.54
C MET A 149 5.53 -13.98 -7.53
N GLU A 150 6.72 -13.61 -8.00
CA GLU A 150 7.82 -13.16 -7.15
C GLU A 150 7.44 -11.86 -6.43
N ALA A 151 6.88 -10.88 -7.14
CA ALA A 151 6.43 -9.62 -6.55
C ALA A 151 5.40 -9.84 -5.44
N ILE A 152 4.38 -10.66 -5.70
CA ILE A 152 3.36 -11.02 -4.69
C ILE A 152 4.01 -11.72 -3.49
N SER A 153 5.02 -12.56 -3.69
CA SER A 153 5.71 -13.27 -2.60
C SER A 153 6.60 -12.38 -1.72
N LYS A 154 6.93 -11.18 -2.19
CA LYS A 154 7.74 -10.17 -1.49
C LYS A 154 6.92 -8.98 -1.01
N ASP A 155 5.62 -8.93 -1.32
CA ASP A 155 4.77 -7.81 -0.94
C ASP A 155 4.44 -7.85 0.56
N ILE A 156 4.92 -6.83 1.28
CA ILE A 156 4.72 -6.70 2.73
C ILE A 156 3.27 -6.44 3.11
N TYR A 157 2.50 -5.73 2.29
CA TYR A 157 1.10 -5.41 2.55
C TYR A 157 0.22 -6.64 2.36
N ILE A 158 0.47 -7.44 1.32
CA ILE A 158 -0.22 -8.72 1.12
C ILE A 158 0.09 -9.67 2.29
N ASN A 159 1.32 -9.68 2.79
CA ASN A 159 1.69 -10.50 3.94
C ASN A 159 1.00 -10.08 5.24
N GLU A 160 0.90 -8.79 5.51
CA GLU A 160 0.17 -8.32 6.69
C GLU A 160 -1.34 -8.57 6.53
N ALA A 161 -1.91 -8.34 5.35
CA ALA A 161 -3.31 -8.64 5.07
C ALA A 161 -3.63 -10.14 5.24
N TYR A 162 -2.76 -11.02 4.75
CA TYR A 162 -2.85 -12.47 4.96
C TYR A 162 -2.84 -12.82 6.45
N SER A 163 -1.97 -12.17 7.23
CA SER A 163 -1.86 -12.38 8.67
C SER A 163 -3.11 -11.95 9.42
N ILE A 164 -3.68 -10.78 9.07
CA ILE A 164 -4.96 -10.27 9.60
C ILE A 164 -6.09 -11.26 9.31
N LEU A 165 -6.22 -11.69 8.05
CA LEU A 165 -7.26 -12.64 7.65
C LEU A 165 -7.10 -14.00 8.35
N SER A 166 -5.86 -14.48 8.46
CA SER A 166 -5.56 -15.73 9.17
C SER A 166 -5.91 -15.64 10.65
N ASN A 167 -5.66 -14.49 11.31
CA ASN A 167 -6.10 -14.26 12.68
C ASN A 167 -7.62 -14.24 12.79
N TYR A 168 -8.32 -13.58 11.86
CA TYR A 168 -9.78 -13.60 11.85
C TYR A 168 -10.36 -15.01 11.70
N ILE A 169 -9.80 -15.83 10.81
CA ILE A 169 -10.26 -17.21 10.59
C ILE A 169 -9.99 -18.08 11.82
N ASN A 170 -8.79 -18.01 12.41
CA ASN A 170 -8.39 -18.84 13.55
C ASN A 170 -9.03 -18.43 14.89
N GLN A 171 -9.68 -17.26 14.95
CA GLN A 171 -10.43 -16.79 16.12
C GLN A 171 -11.90 -17.19 16.10
N ASN A 172 -12.41 -17.68 14.96
CA ASN A 172 -13.72 -18.30 14.83
C ASN A 172 -13.65 -19.80 15.10
#